data_AF-A0A7J2NLF0-F1
#
_entry.id   AF-A0A7J2NLF0-F1
#
_cell.length_a   1.000
_cell.length_b   1.000
_cell.length_c   1.000
_cell.angle_alpha   90.00
_cell.angle_beta   90.00
_cell.angle_gamma   90.00
#
_symmetry.space_group_name_H-M   'P 1'
#
loop_
_entity.id
_entity.type
_entity.pdbx_description
1 polymer ?
#
loop_
_entity_poly.entity_id
_entity_poly.type
_entity_poly.pdbx_seq_one_letter_code
_entity_poly.pdbx_strand_id
1 'polypeptide(L)' 'MAKSAYLDENDRKLILETRQKLDEVTNLMDELLETVEILGDPEMMKNINEGKEDIKAGRVKDLHTLLKEEAT' A
#
# COMPACT_ATOMS: atom_id res chain seq x y z
N MET A 1 28.44 38.79 -14.31
CA MET A 1 28.95 37.69 -13.48
C MET A 1 27.75 36.93 -12.95
N ALA A 2 27.59 35.65 -13.32
CA ALA A 2 26.48 34.85 -12.82
C ALA A 2 26.72 34.53 -11.34
N LYS A 3 25.78 34.92 -10.48
CA LYS A 3 25.84 34.62 -9.04
C LYS A 3 25.56 33.13 -8.87
N SER A 4 26.61 32.33 -8.70
CA SER A 4 26.48 30.90 -8.37
C SER A 4 25.93 30.80 -6.95
N ALA A 5 24.67 30.39 -6.82
CA ALA A 5 24.11 30.02 -5.53
C ALA A 5 24.62 28.62 -5.18
N TYR A 6 25.39 28.52 -4.09
CA TYR A 6 25.86 27.25 -3.55
C TYR A 6 24.90 26.79 -2.46
N LEU A 7 24.42 25.55 -2.56
CA LEU A 7 23.66 24.90 -1.49
C LEU A 7 24.61 24.50 -0.37
N ASP A 8 24.34 25.00 0.83
CA ASP A 8 25.08 24.63 2.03
C ASP A 8 24.62 23.26 2.58
N GLU A 9 25.20 22.83 3.69
CA GLU A 9 24.87 21.54 4.31
C GLU A 9 23.42 21.48 4.83
N ASN A 10 22.90 22.61 5.32
CA ASN A 10 21.52 22.68 5.81
C ASN A 10 20.54 22.58 4.64
N ASP A 11 20.83 23.24 3.53
CA ASP A 11 20.04 23.13 2.29
C ASP A 11 19.98 21.67 1.81
N ARG A 12 21.11 20.97 1.82
CA ARG A 12 21.19 19.55 1.43
C ARG A 12 20.38 18.66 2.36
N LYS A 13 20.51 18.88 3.67
CA LYS A 13 19.74 18.14 4.67
C LYS A 13 18.23 18.35 4.47
N LEU A 14 17.81 19.60 4.28
CA LEU A 14 16.40 19.93 4.05
C LEU A 14 15.85 19.27 2.79
N ILE A 15 16.62 19.23 1.70
CA ILE A 15 16.21 18.55 0.46
C ILE A 15 16.00 17.05 0.69
N LEU A 16 16.90 16.40 1.42
CA LEU A 16 16.79 14.97 1.72
C LEU A 16 15.57 14.67 2.59
N GLU A 17 15.36 15.44 3.67
CA GLU A 17 14.17 15.30 4.52
C GLU A 17 12.88 15.57 3.76
N THR A 18 12.90 16.55 2.84
CA THR A 18 11.73 16.86 2.00
C THR A 18 11.43 15.72 1.03
N ARG A 19 12.45 15.12 0.40
CA ARG A 19 12.28 13.95 -0.45
C ARG A 19 11.69 12.77 0.31
N GLN A 20 12.24 12.46 1.48
CA GLN A 20 11.71 11.38 2.30
C GLN A 20 10.23 11.59 2.64
N LYS A 21 9.85 12.80 3.05
CA LYS A 21 8.44 13.11 3.33
C LYS A 21 7.55 13.01 2.09
N LEU A 22 8.04 13.40 0.92
CA LEU A 22 7.30 13.24 -0.33
C LEU A 22 7.10 11.77 -0.68
N ASP A 23 8.11 10.92 -0.48
CA ASP A 23 8.00 9.49 -0.70
C ASP A 23 6.97 8.87 0.27
N GLU A 24 7.03 9.23 1.55
CA GLU A 24 6.05 8.79 2.56
C GLU A 24 4.62 9.22 2.20
N VAL A 25 4.42 10.47 1.78
CA VAL A 25 3.10 10.97 1.36
C VAL A 25 2.62 10.27 0.08
N THR A 26 3.52 9.99 -0.87
CA THR A 26 3.18 9.28 -2.11
C THR A 26 2.67 7.88 -1.81
N ASN A 27 3.38 7.13 -0.96
CA ASN A 27 2.95 5.80 -0.55
C ASN A 27 1.58 5.83 0.16
N LEU A 28 1.36 6.79 1.05
CA LEU A 28 0.06 6.96 1.72
C LEU A 28 -1.07 7.30 0.74
N MET A 29 -0.78 8.09 -0.30
CA MET A 29 -1.75 8.40 -1.34
C MET A 29 -2.09 7.17 -2.17
N ASP A 30 -1.11 6.34 -2.50
CA ASP A 30 -1.34 5.10 -3.24
C ASP A 30 -2.20 4.12 -2.42
N GLU A 31 -1.88 3.89 -1.15
CA GLU A 31 -2.70 3.07 -0.23
C GLU A 31 -4.14 3.58 -0.11
N LEU A 32 -4.32 4.90 -0.06
CA LEU A 32 -5.64 5.52 0.00
C LEU A 32 -6.41 5.34 -1.31
N LEU A 33 -5.74 5.47 -2.46
CA LEU A 33 -6.35 5.26 -3.77
C LEU A 33 -6.83 3.82 -3.90
N GLU A 34 -5.98 2.84 -3.57
CA GLU A 34 -6.37 1.42 -3.56
C GLU A 34 -7.59 1.18 -2.65
N THR A 35 -7.60 1.78 -1.46
CA THR A 35 -8.74 1.68 -0.53
C THR A 35 -10.03 2.23 -1.15
N VAL A 36 -9.97 3.39 -1.80
CA VAL A 36 -11.12 4.01 -2.47
C VAL A 36 -11.58 3.17 -3.65
N GLU A 37 -10.67 2.58 -4.42
CA GLU A 37 -10.99 1.66 -5.51
C GLU A 37 -11.78 0.44 -5.00
N ILE A 38 -11.31 -0.20 -3.91
CA ILE A 38 -12.02 -1.34 -3.32
C ILE A 38 -13.40 -0.93 -2.79
N LEU A 39 -13.49 0.20 -2.07
CA LEU A 39 -14.76 0.70 -1.54
C LEU A 39 -15.75 1.11 -2.63
N GLY A 40 -15.23 1.53 -3.80
CA GLY A 40 -16.02 1.93 -4.96
C GLY A 40 -16.60 0.76 -5.75
N ASP A 41 -16.11 -0.47 -5.53
CA ASP A 41 -16.60 -1.69 -6.16
C ASP A 41 -17.57 -2.46 -5.21
N PRO A 42 -18.90 -2.43 -5.47
CA PRO A 42 -19.87 -3.12 -4.63
C PRO A 42 -19.72 -4.64 -4.65
N GLU A 43 -19.26 -5.24 -5.76
CA GLU A 43 -19.07 -6.68 -5.87
C GLU A 43 -17.85 -7.11 -5.04
N MET A 44 -16.76 -6.35 -5.12
CA MET A 44 -15.58 -6.61 -4.30
C MET A 44 -15.89 -6.47 -2.80
N MET A 45 -16.65 -5.44 -2.40
CA MET A 45 -17.11 -5.29 -1.02
C MET A 45 -18.02 -6.42 -0.55
N LYS A 46 -18.89 -6.93 -1.44
CA LYS A 46 -19.72 -8.11 -1.15
C LYS A 46 -18.83 -9.34 -0.92
N ASN A 47 -17.87 -9.60 -1.81
CA ASN A 47 -16.96 -10.75 -1.71
C ASN A 47 -16.11 -10.70 -0.42
N ILE A 48 -15.62 -9.51 -0.03
CA ILE A 48 -14.91 -9.32 1.23
C ILE A 48 -15.79 -9.69 2.44
N ASN A 49 -17.06 -9.29 2.42
CA ASN A 49 -17.98 -9.59 3.51
C ASN A 49 -18.34 -11.09 3.57
N GLU A 50 -18.53 -11.74 2.42
CA GLU A 50 -18.74 -13.19 2.35
C GLU A 50 -17.51 -13.94 2.90
N GLY A 51 -16.30 -13.55 2.50
CA GLY A 51 -15.06 -14.12 3.04
C GLY A 51 -14.91 -13.94 4.55
N LYS A 52 -15.36 -12.81 5.11
CA LYS A 52 -15.39 -12.61 6.58
C LYS A 52 -16.34 -13.60 7.27
N GLU A 53 -17.49 -13.89 6.67
CA GLU A 53 -18.42 -14.90 7.21
C GLU A 53 -17.89 -16.33 7.03
N ASP A 54 -17.16 -16.61 5.96
CA ASP A 54 -16.46 -17.89 5.77
C ASP A 54 -15.44 -18.14 6.89
N ILE A 55 -14.61 -17.15 7.21
CA ILE A 55 -13.63 -17.22 8.30
C ILE A 55 -14.34 -17.51 9.64
N LYS A 56 -15.41 -16.77 9.95
CA LYS A 56 -16.18 -16.97 11.19
C LYS A 56 -16.80 -18.36 11.28
N ALA A 57 -17.27 -18.90 10.15
CA ALA A 57 -17.87 -20.23 10.09
C ALA A 57 -16.84 -21.37 10.02
N GLY A 58 -15.53 -21.06 10.02
CA GLY A 58 -14.48 -22.06 9.87
C GLY A 58 -14.38 -22.66 8.46
N ARG A 59 -14.98 -22.01 7.44
CA ARG A 59 -14.85 -22.39 6.02
C ARG A 59 -13.50 -21.92 5.49
N VAL A 60 -12.43 -22.40 6.11
CA VAL A 60 -11.04 -22.07 5.78
C VAL A 60 -10.28 -23.33 5.41
N LYS A 61 -9.19 -23.17 4.65
CA LYS A 61 -8.28 -24.25 4.29
C LYS A 61 -6.90 -23.92 4.82
N ASP A 62 -6.23 -24.91 5.39
CA ASP A 62 -4.84 -24.76 5.82
C ASP A 62 -3.92 -24.49 4.62
N LEU A 63 -3.03 -23.51 4.77
CA LEU A 63 -2.12 -23.07 3.72
C LEU A 63 -1.26 -24.24 3.17
N HIS A 64 -0.78 -25.13 4.04
CA HIS A 64 0.00 -26.29 3.62
C HIS A 64 -0.79 -27.26 2.72
N THR A 65 -2.09 -27.41 2.99
CA THR A 65 -2.97 -28.24 2.17
C THR A 65 -3.20 -27.59 0.81
N LEU A 66 -3.45 -26.28 0.79
CA LEU A 66 -3.61 -25.50 -0.45
C LEU A 66 -2.37 -25.58 -1.35
N LEU A 67 -1.17 -25.37 -0.78
CA LEU A 67 0.08 -25.39 -1.55
C LEU A 67 0.39 -26.75 -2.20
N LYS A 68 -0.09 -27.85 -1.62
CA LYS A 68 0.08 -29.18 -2.21
C LYS A 68 -0.84 -29.41 -3.40
N GLU A 69 -2.05 -28.85 -3.37
CA GLU A 69 -3.00 -28.97 -4.47
C GLU A 69 -2.49 -28.23 -5.71
N GLU A 70 -1.98 -27.01 -5.55
CA GLU A 70 -1.43 -26.17 -6.64
C GLU A 70 -0.12 -26.69 -7.25
N ALA A 71 0.56 -27.62 -6.57
CA ALA A 71 1.79 -28.26 -7.06
C ALA A 71 1.52 -29.49 -7.95
N THR A 72 0.27 -29.80 -8.24
CA THR A 72 -0.18 -31.00 -8.98
C THR A 72 -0.75 -30.62 -10.34
#